data_AF-A0A3P0NFI6-F1
#
_entry.id   AF-A0A3P0NFI6-F1
#
_cell.length_a   1.000
_cell.length_b   1.000
_cell.length_c   1.000
_cell.angle_alpha   90.00
_cell.angle_beta   90.00
_cell.angle_gamma   90.00
#
_symmetry.space_group_name_H-M   'P 1'
#
loop_
_entity.id
_entity.type
_entity.pdbx_description
1 polymer ?
#
loop_
_entity_poly.entity_id
_entity_poly.type
_entity_poly.pdbx_seq_one_letter_code
_entity_poly.pdbx_strand_id
1 'polypeptide(L)'
;MIKLLAISGSLHAKPYNSAPLRAATHLASAGVSVEIAPIQDIALYFRDFPVAFIGASPGGFSTVLAQAAWLPVLRALGMRAWFGDRLLVSRAGHVFGTQMTPTDDAVREQLREFIARFAEFAASAPRRFVH
;
A
#
# COMPACT_ATOMS: atom_id res chain seq x y z
N MET A 1 -7.08 15.06 -9.27
CA MET A 1 -7.14 13.59 -9.14
C MET A 1 -5.75 13.08 -8.78
N ILE A 2 -5.61 12.30 -7.71
CA ILE A 2 -4.36 11.65 -7.30
C ILE A 2 -4.42 10.19 -7.72
N LYS A 3 -3.39 9.72 -8.41
CA LYS A 3 -3.26 8.32 -8.82
C LYS A 3 -2.21 7.64 -7.95
N LEU A 4 -2.63 6.63 -7.20
CA LEU A 4 -1.75 5.80 -6.37
C LEU A 4 -1.48 4.48 -7.08
N LEU A 5 -0.20 4.11 -7.15
CA LEU A 5 0.22 2.83 -7.69
C LEU A 5 0.41 1.83 -6.54
N ALA A 6 -0.30 0.71 -6.61
CA ALA A 6 -0.25 -0.37 -5.65
C ALA A 6 0.58 -1.54 -6.23
N ILE A 7 1.68 -1.89 -5.58
CA ILE A 7 2.58 -2.97 -6.02
C ILE A 7 2.49 -4.11 -5.01
N SER A 8 2.10 -5.30 -5.47
CA SER A 8 2.14 -6.49 -4.62
C SER A 8 3.51 -7.14 -4.64
N GLY A 9 4.08 -7.37 -3.46
CA GLY A 9 5.30 -8.16 -3.29
C GLY A 9 5.08 -9.68 -3.34
N SER A 10 3.87 -10.17 -3.63
CA SER A 10 3.54 -11.60 -3.62
C SER A 10 3.24 -12.14 -5.02
N LEU A 11 4.06 -13.07 -5.50
CA LEU A 11 3.88 -13.76 -6.78
C LEU A 11 3.10 -15.10 -6.70
N HIS A 12 2.57 -15.46 -5.53
CA HIS A 12 2.05 -16.81 -5.25
C HIS A 12 0.50 -16.83 -5.31
N ALA A 13 -0.09 -18.00 -5.61
CA ALA A 13 -1.51 -18.17 -5.89
C ALA A 13 -2.49 -17.79 -4.75
N LYS A 14 -2.04 -17.71 -3.49
CA LYS A 14 -2.83 -17.21 -2.35
C LYS A 14 -2.19 -15.95 -1.75
N PRO A 15 -2.29 -14.78 -2.43
CA PRO A 15 -1.50 -13.62 -2.06
C PRO A 15 -2.24 -12.77 -1.01
N TYR A 16 -2.11 -13.11 0.28
CA TYR A 16 -2.66 -12.28 1.37
C TYR A 16 -2.20 -10.82 1.28
N ASN A 17 -0.96 -10.57 0.85
CA ASN A 17 -0.43 -9.22 0.63
C ASN A 17 -1.11 -8.44 -0.51
N SER A 18 -1.75 -9.13 -1.47
CA SER A 18 -2.54 -8.47 -2.52
C SER A 18 -3.95 -8.10 -2.02
N ALA A 19 -4.46 -8.73 -0.96
CA ALA A 19 -5.78 -8.44 -0.41
C ALA A 19 -5.96 -6.97 -0.01
N PRO A 20 -5.08 -6.36 0.81
CA PRO A 20 -5.23 -4.96 1.17
C PRO A 20 -5.10 -4.02 -0.03
N LEU A 21 -4.31 -4.38 -1.06
CA LEU A 21 -4.20 -3.60 -2.30
C LEU A 21 -5.46 -3.67 -3.15
N ARG A 22 -6.11 -4.84 -3.25
CA ARG A 22 -7.41 -5.00 -3.94
C ARG A 22 -8.51 -4.28 -3.19
N ALA A 23 -8.54 -4.41 -1.87
CA ALA A 23 -9.49 -3.66 -1.06
C ALA A 23 -9.32 -2.14 -1.22
N ALA A 24 -8.07 -1.67 -1.34
CA ALA A 24 -7.78 -0.27 -1.55
C ALA A 24 -8.38 0.32 -2.84
N THR A 25 -8.49 -0.48 -3.92
CA THR A 25 -9.12 0.00 -5.16
C THR A 25 -10.60 0.31 -5.00
N HIS A 26 -11.28 -0.32 -4.04
CA HIS A 26 -12.71 -0.11 -3.77
C HIS A 26 -12.96 0.92 -2.66
N LEU A 27 -11.96 1.18 -1.81
CA LEU A 27 -12.09 2.08 -0.65
C LEU A 27 -11.48 3.47 -0.87
N ALA A 28 -10.95 3.74 -2.06
CA ALA A 28 -10.38 5.03 -2.39
C ALA A 28 -11.44 6.15 -2.26
N SER A 29 -11.05 7.25 -1.61
CA SER A 29 -11.90 8.43 -1.46
C SER A 29 -12.08 9.18 -2.78
N ALA A 30 -13.11 10.05 -2.84
CA ALA A 30 -13.33 10.90 -4.00
C ALA A 30 -12.06 11.67 -4.41
N GLY A 31 -11.72 11.64 -5.69
CA GLY A 31 -10.52 12.30 -6.24
C GLY A 31 -9.22 11.52 -6.09
N VAL A 32 -9.24 10.32 -5.50
CA VAL A 32 -8.12 9.37 -5.42
C VAL A 32 -8.46 8.12 -6.22
N SER A 33 -7.54 7.64 -7.04
CA SER A 33 -7.61 6.33 -7.68
C SER A 33 -6.45 5.47 -7.23
N VAL A 34 -6.70 4.16 -7.04
CA VAL A 34 -5.66 3.17 -6.73
C VAL A 34 -5.66 2.14 -7.85
N GLU A 35 -4.50 1.94 -8.48
CA GLU A 35 -4.30 0.95 -9.53
C GLU A 35 -3.25 -0.06 -9.09
N ILE A 36 -3.55 -1.35 -9.23
CA ILE A 36 -2.56 -2.40 -9.00
C ILE A 36 -1.74 -2.54 -10.27
N ALA A 37 -0.43 -2.33 -10.17
CA ALA A 37 0.50 -2.51 -11.29
C ALA A 37 1.60 -3.50 -10.92
N PRO A 38 2.12 -4.24 -11.92
CA PRO A 38 3.28 -5.07 -11.70
C PRO A 38 4.54 -4.21 -11.67
N ILE A 39 5.56 -4.67 -10.95
CA ILE A 39 6.77 -3.86 -10.69
C ILE A 39 7.56 -3.56 -11.97
N GLN A 40 7.47 -4.42 -12.99
CA GLN A 40 8.18 -4.27 -14.26
C GLN A 40 7.69 -3.09 -15.12
N ASP A 41 6.50 -2.54 -14.86
CA ASP A 41 5.88 -1.51 -15.70
C ASP A 41 6.14 -0.08 -15.17
N ILE A 42 7.01 0.07 -14.17
CA ILE A 42 7.25 1.35 -13.49
C ILE A 42 8.48 2.04 -14.09
N ALA A 43 8.26 3.16 -14.78
CA ALA A 43 9.35 4.06 -15.20
C ALA A 43 10.09 4.59 -13.96
N LEU A 44 11.37 4.24 -13.85
CA LEU A 44 12.14 4.34 -12.60
C LEU A 44 12.71 5.74 -12.38
N TYR A 45 11.90 6.65 -11.85
CA TYR A 45 12.41 7.87 -11.20
C TYR A 45 11.91 7.94 -9.76
N PHE A 46 12.76 7.49 -8.82
CA PHE A 46 12.37 7.27 -7.43
C PHE A 46 12.62 8.45 -6.49
N ARG A 47 13.43 9.43 -6.90
CA ARG A 47 13.73 10.58 -6.04
C ARG A 47 12.44 11.32 -5.69
N ASP A 48 12.28 11.66 -4.41
CA ASP A 48 11.11 12.28 -3.78
C ASP A 48 9.77 11.57 -4.06
N PHE A 49 9.78 10.36 -4.63
CA PHE A 49 8.56 9.64 -4.95
C PHE A 49 7.87 9.21 -3.65
N PRO A 50 6.61 9.61 -3.40
CA PRO A 50 5.87 9.23 -2.20
C PRO A 50 5.66 7.72 -2.13
N VAL A 51 5.95 7.12 -0.97
CA VAL A 51 5.82 5.68 -0.79
C VAL A 51 5.33 5.35 0.62
N ALA A 52 4.49 4.33 0.72
CA ALA A 52 3.97 3.80 1.97
C ALA A 52 3.92 2.28 1.93
N PHE A 53 3.89 1.64 3.09
CA PHE A 53 3.77 0.19 3.21
C PHE A 53 2.47 -0.22 3.91
N ILE A 54 1.85 -1.25 3.37
CA ILE A 54 0.79 -2.02 4.01
C ILE A 54 1.12 -3.50 3.88
N GLY A 55 0.59 -4.34 4.77
CA GLY A 55 0.80 -5.77 4.63
C GLY A 55 -0.14 -6.61 5.47
N ALA A 56 -0.30 -7.85 5.03
CA ALA A 56 -1.19 -8.82 5.63
C ALA A 56 -0.52 -10.19 5.66
N SER A 57 -0.41 -10.78 6.84
CA SER A 57 0.19 -12.11 7.01
C SER A 57 -0.82 -13.11 7.56
N PRO A 58 -0.72 -14.40 7.20
CA PRO A 58 -1.52 -15.43 7.84
C PRO A 58 -1.11 -15.67 9.31
N GLY A 59 0.14 -15.35 9.68
CA GLY A 59 0.66 -15.50 11.04
C GLY A 59 0.28 -14.35 11.99
N GLY A 60 0.71 -14.46 13.24
CA GLY A 60 0.45 -13.48 14.30
C GLY A 60 1.35 -12.24 14.28
N PHE A 61 2.50 -12.30 13.59
CA PHE A 61 3.54 -11.27 13.62
C PHE A 61 3.41 -10.20 12.51
N SER A 62 2.34 -10.27 11.71
CA SER A 62 2.08 -9.36 10.58
C SER A 62 3.30 -9.22 9.64
N THR A 63 3.47 -8.06 9.02
CA THR A 63 4.54 -7.75 8.06
C THR A 63 5.59 -6.77 8.60
N VAL A 64 5.66 -6.56 9.93
CA VAL A 64 6.50 -5.50 10.54
C VAL A 64 7.95 -5.58 10.11
N LEU A 65 8.56 -6.78 10.19
CA LEU A 65 9.96 -6.98 9.81
C LEU A 65 10.20 -6.73 8.32
N ALA A 66 9.28 -7.18 7.47
CA ALA A 66 9.37 -6.98 6.03
C ALA A 66 9.31 -5.48 5.68
N GLN A 67 8.40 -4.73 6.31
CA GLN A 67 8.30 -3.28 6.09
C GLN A 67 9.55 -2.54 6.58
N ALA A 68 10.08 -2.93 7.75
CA ALA A 68 11.29 -2.33 8.30
C ALA A 68 12.53 -2.58 7.41
N ALA A 69 12.64 -3.78 6.84
CA ALA A 69 13.75 -4.16 5.96
C ALA A 69 13.85 -3.31 4.69
N TRP A 70 12.75 -2.69 4.24
CA TRP A 70 12.75 -1.81 3.06
C TRP A 70 13.22 -0.38 3.35
N LEU A 71 13.25 0.07 4.60
CA LEU A 71 13.60 1.46 4.94
C LEU A 71 14.98 1.90 4.41
N PRO A 72 16.05 1.07 4.49
CA PRO A 72 17.34 1.44 3.89
C PRO A 72 17.27 1.59 2.37
N VAL A 73 16.44 0.79 1.69
CA VAL A 73 16.27 0.84 0.23
C VAL A 73 15.57 2.13 -0.18
N LEU A 74 14.47 2.49 0.50
CA LEU A 74 13.77 3.75 0.25
C LEU A 74 14.71 4.97 0.41
N ARG A 75 15.55 4.92 1.45
CA ARG A 75 16.58 5.94 1.69
C ARG A 75 17.59 6.01 0.55
N ALA A 76 18.13 4.87 0.12
CA ALA A 76 19.11 4.80 -0.96
C ALA A 76 18.55 5.32 -2.30
N LEU A 77 17.27 5.05 -2.57
CA LEU A 77 16.57 5.53 -3.77
C LEU A 77 16.11 7.00 -3.66
N GLY A 78 16.28 7.64 -2.51
CA GLY A 78 15.85 9.01 -2.25
C GLY A 78 14.32 9.17 -2.27
N MET A 79 13.57 8.11 -1.98
CA MET A 79 12.11 8.13 -1.96
C MET A 79 11.59 8.89 -0.74
N ARG A 80 10.40 9.46 -0.86
CA ARG A 80 9.74 10.19 0.22
C ARG A 80 8.84 9.23 1.00
N ALA A 81 9.43 8.51 1.96
CA ALA A 81 8.71 7.55 2.78
C ALA A 81 7.66 8.26 3.68
N TRP A 82 6.43 7.76 3.65
CA TRP A 82 5.37 8.17 4.57
C TRP A 82 5.46 7.35 5.87
N PHE A 83 5.52 8.06 6.99
CA PHE A 83 5.60 7.49 8.34
C PHE A 83 4.35 7.79 9.18
N GLY A 84 3.22 8.06 8.53
CA GLY A 84 1.94 8.27 9.20
C GLY A 84 1.35 6.97 9.74
N ASP A 85 0.10 6.70 9.38
CA ASP A 85 -0.58 5.52 9.91
C ASP A 85 0.03 4.22 9.37
N ARG A 86 -0.16 3.14 10.13
CA ARG A 86 0.30 1.80 9.77
C ARG A 86 -0.90 0.89 9.59
N LEU A 87 -0.87 0.06 8.54
CA LEU A 87 -1.81 -1.05 8.37
C LEU A 87 -1.04 -2.36 8.49
N LEU A 88 -1.29 -3.07 9.60
CA LEU A 88 -0.67 -4.34 9.95
C LEU A 88 -1.75 -5.38 10.20
N VAL A 89 -2.01 -6.23 9.21
CA VAL A 89 -3.04 -7.27 9.33
C VAL A 89 -2.39 -8.60 9.71
N SER A 90 -2.79 -9.15 10.85
CA SER A 90 -2.45 -10.52 11.26
C SER A 90 -3.63 -11.45 10.98
N ARG A 91 -3.39 -12.76 10.87
CA ARG A 91 -4.43 -13.75 10.59
C ARG A 91 -5.26 -13.41 9.34
N ALA A 92 -4.58 -13.02 8.27
CA ALA A 92 -5.20 -12.48 7.05
C ALA A 92 -6.30 -13.38 6.43
N GLY A 93 -6.21 -14.70 6.60
CA GLY A 93 -7.26 -15.62 6.14
C GLY A 93 -8.62 -15.39 6.80
N HIS A 94 -8.65 -14.98 8.07
CA HIS A 94 -9.89 -14.63 8.77
C HIS A 94 -10.40 -13.25 8.34
N VAL A 95 -9.49 -12.29 8.20
CA VAL A 95 -9.81 -10.88 7.94
C VAL A 95 -10.30 -10.63 6.51
N PHE A 96 -9.77 -11.35 5.52
CA PHE A 96 -10.10 -11.10 4.11
C PHE A 96 -11.02 -12.17 3.49
N GLY A 97 -11.31 -13.25 4.23
CA GLY A 97 -12.15 -14.35 3.79
C GLY A 97 -11.74 -14.92 2.42
N THR A 98 -12.72 -15.44 1.68
CA THR A 98 -12.51 -16.02 0.33
C THR A 98 -12.55 -14.98 -0.79
N GLN A 99 -13.17 -13.83 -0.55
CA GLN A 99 -13.38 -12.76 -1.52
C GLN A 99 -12.27 -11.69 -1.50
N MET A 100 -11.24 -11.87 -0.66
CA MET A 100 -10.10 -10.96 -0.53
C MET A 100 -10.50 -9.51 -0.19
N THR A 101 -11.65 -9.35 0.45
CA THR A 101 -12.21 -8.08 0.93
C THR A 101 -12.27 -8.13 2.46
N PRO A 102 -11.92 -7.06 3.19
CA PRO A 102 -12.00 -7.06 4.64
C PRO A 102 -13.42 -7.36 5.12
N THR A 103 -13.59 -8.46 5.83
CA THR A 103 -14.81 -8.82 6.57
C THR A 103 -14.90 -8.08 7.89
N ASP A 104 -13.76 -7.62 8.41
CA ASP A 104 -13.64 -6.82 9.61
C ASP A 104 -13.80 -5.32 9.27
N ASP A 105 -14.80 -4.68 9.88
CA ASP A 105 -15.12 -3.26 9.65
C ASP A 105 -14.03 -2.32 10.17
N ALA A 106 -13.32 -2.67 11.24
CA ALA A 106 -12.23 -1.85 11.76
C ALA A 106 -11.04 -1.87 10.80
N VAL A 107 -10.70 -3.02 10.21
CA VAL A 107 -9.65 -3.12 9.19
C VAL A 107 -10.04 -2.37 7.92
N ARG A 108 -11.32 -2.44 7.52
CA ARG A 108 -11.85 -1.69 6.39
C ARG A 108 -11.69 -0.19 6.59
N GLU A 109 -12.09 0.31 7.75
CA GLU A 109 -12.02 1.72 8.07
C GLU A 109 -10.57 2.21 8.18
N GLN A 110 -9.70 1.44 8.85
CA GLN A 110 -8.28 1.74 8.92
C GLN A 110 -7.63 1.81 7.53
N LEU A 111 -8.00 0.90 6.61
CA LEU A 111 -7.49 0.95 5.24
C LEU A 111 -8.02 2.17 4.47
N ARG A 112 -9.29 2.54 4.65
CA ARG A 112 -9.89 3.73 4.05
C ARG A 112 -9.15 5.01 4.49
N GLU A 113 -8.94 5.16 5.80
CA GLU A 113 -8.21 6.30 6.37
C GLU A 113 -6.74 6.32 5.92
N PHE A 114 -6.08 5.16 5.91
CA PHE A 114 -4.71 5.02 5.42
C PHE A 114 -4.57 5.56 3.99
N ILE A 115 -5.46 5.17 3.08
CA ILE A 115 -5.42 5.61 1.68
C ILE A 115 -5.63 7.12 1.58
N ALA A 116 -6.62 7.67 2.31
CA ALA A 116 -6.92 9.09 2.29
C ALA A 116 -5.72 9.93 2.75
N ARG A 117 -5.12 9.57 3.90
CA ARG A 117 -3.98 10.32 4.47
C ARG A 117 -2.69 10.12 3.67
N PHE A 118 -2.47 8.95 3.10
CA PHE A 118 -1.36 8.76 2.17
C PHE A 118 -1.54 9.59 0.90
N ALA A 119 -2.77 9.69 0.38
CA ALA A 119 -3.05 10.52 -0.79
C ALA A 119 -2.80 12.02 -0.52
N GLU A 120 -3.16 12.52 0.66
CA GLU A 120 -2.83 13.89 1.10
C GLU A 120 -1.32 14.11 1.15
N PHE A 121 -0.58 13.16 1.75
CA PHE A 121 0.88 13.21 1.77
C PHE A 121 1.48 13.19 0.36
N ALA A 122 0.98 12.32 -0.53
CA ALA A 122 1.44 12.24 -1.91
C ALA A 122 1.13 13.52 -2.69
N ALA A 123 -0.01 14.16 -2.44
CA ALA A 123 -0.38 15.44 -3.04
C ALA A 123 0.52 16.60 -2.60
N SER A 124 1.10 16.51 -1.40
CA SER A 124 2.08 17.49 -0.90
C SER A 124 3.46 17.38 -1.54
N ALA A 125 3.73 16.29 -2.28
CA ALA A 125 5.00 16.10 -2.95
C ALA A 125 5.10 16.99 -4.20
N PRO A 126 6.32 17.44 -4.58
CA PRO A 126 6.51 18.24 -5.78
C PRO A 126 5.96 17.49 -7.00
N ARG A 127 5.04 18.11 -7.77
CA ARG A 127 4.61 17.56 -9.05
C ARG A 127 5.80 17.53 -9.99
N ARG A 128 6.21 16.34 -10.40
CA ARG A 128 7.22 16.15 -11.44
C ARG A 128 6.53 15.82 -12.76
N PHE A 129 6.84 16.60 -13.78
CA PHE A 129 6.51 16.26 -15.16
C PHE A 129 7.41 15.09 -15.55
N VAL A 130 6.79 13.94 -15.82
CA VAL A 130 7.45 12.84 -16.52
C VAL A 130 7.28 13.16 -18.00
N HIS A 131 8.38 13.44 -18.69
CA HIS A 131 8.40 13.66 -20.14
C HIS A 131 8.11 12.37 -20.90
#